data_AF-A0A960QSQ3-F1
#
_entry.id   AF-A0A960QSQ3-F1
#
_cell.length_a   1.000
_cell.length_b   1.000
_cell.length_c   1.000
_cell.angle_alpha   90.00
_cell.angle_beta   90.00
_cell.angle_gamma   90.00
#
_symmetry.space_group_name_H-M   'P 1'
#
loop_
_entity.id
_entity.type
_entity.pdbx_description
1 polymer ?
#
loop_
_entity_poly.entity_id
_entity_poly.type
_entity_poly.pdbx_seq_one_letter_code
_entity_poly.pdbx_strand_id
1 'polypeptide(L)'
;MAPEIITCATHSSKDDVFSVFVILFQMTTREIPTAAKSHYQLLQEHQTRLREKTEICSDPRLSKVDSNLKDLIERLGKLSPEEHPSAAQALSHPFFDRVFPHE
;
A
#
# COMPACT_ATOMS: atom_id res chain seq x y z
N MET A 1 5.41 -8.86 -0.15
CA MET A 1 5.92 -8.73 -1.52
C MET A 1 4.80 -8.17 -2.38
N ALA A 2 5.15 -7.30 -3.33
CA ALA A 2 4.18 -6.82 -4.29
C ALA A 2 3.73 -7.97 -5.23
N PRO A 3 2.46 -8.04 -5.62
CA PRO A 3 1.91 -9.10 -6.46
C PRO A 3 2.52 -9.15 -7.87
N GLU A 4 2.95 -8.02 -8.41
CA GLU A 4 3.63 -7.88 -9.70
C GLU A 4 5.00 -8.58 -9.74
N ILE A 5 5.73 -8.56 -8.60
CA ILE A 5 6.96 -9.33 -8.40
C ILE A 5 6.69 -10.84 -8.53
N ILE A 6 5.55 -11.30 -8.01
CA ILE A 6 5.17 -12.72 -8.04
C ILE A 6 4.81 -13.16 -9.47
N THR A 7 4.30 -12.25 -10.30
CA THR A 7 3.96 -12.52 -11.71
C THR A 7 5.14 -12.46 -12.69
N CYS A 8 6.38 -12.22 -12.22
CA CYS A 8 7.55 -11.95 -13.09
C CYS A 8 7.31 -10.82 -14.10
N ALA A 9 6.40 -9.88 -13.78
CA ALA A 9 6.24 -8.67 -14.56
C ALA A 9 7.43 -7.76 -14.26
N THR A 10 7.87 -6.99 -15.26
CA THR A 10 9.03 -6.08 -15.19
C THR A 10 9.11 -5.36 -13.85
N HIS A 11 10.17 -5.63 -13.08
CA HIS A 11 10.46 -4.94 -11.83
C HIS A 11 10.50 -3.44 -12.05
N SER A 12 9.70 -2.73 -11.27
CA SER A 12 9.64 -1.28 -11.32
C SER A 12 9.87 -0.72 -9.93
N SER A 13 10.38 0.51 -9.85
CA SER A 13 10.55 1.24 -8.59
C SER A 13 9.25 1.39 -7.76
N LYS A 14 8.11 1.04 -8.35
CA LYS A 14 6.79 1.00 -7.71
C LYS A 14 6.59 -0.22 -6.81
N ASP A 15 7.31 -1.32 -7.07
CA ASP A 15 7.27 -2.53 -6.23
C ASP A 15 7.71 -2.20 -4.78
N ASP A 16 8.71 -1.32 -4.66
CA ASP A 16 9.23 -0.84 -3.36
C ASP A 16 8.19 0.02 -2.64
N VAL A 17 7.41 0.82 -3.37
CA VAL A 17 6.33 1.67 -2.83
C VAL A 17 5.23 0.80 -2.21
N PHE A 18 4.87 -0.30 -2.86
CA PHE A 18 3.92 -1.27 -2.30
C PHE A 18 4.47 -1.95 -1.04
N SER A 19 5.77 -2.22 -0.98
CA SER A 19 6.40 -2.76 0.23
C SER A 19 6.32 -1.78 1.41
N VAL A 20 6.51 -0.48 1.15
CA VAL A 20 6.35 0.58 2.14
C VAL A 20 4.90 0.68 2.62
N PHE A 21 3.92 0.56 1.70
CA PHE A 21 2.51 0.46 2.07
C PHE A 21 2.25 -0.65 3.10
N VAL A 22 2.74 -1.86 2.83
CA VAL A 22 2.54 -3.02 3.73
C VAL A 22 3.13 -2.73 5.12
N ILE A 23 4.31 -2.14 5.18
CA ILE A 23 4.99 -1.78 6.43
C ILE A 23 4.20 -0.71 7.19
N LEU A 24 3.78 0.37 6.52
CA LEU A 24 2.99 1.45 7.13
C LEU A 24 1.64 0.96 7.65
N PHE A 25 0.94 0.14 6.87
CA PHE A 25 -0.31 -0.49 7.28
C PHE A 25 -0.09 -1.34 8.54
N GLN A 26 0.93 -2.20 8.54
CA GLN A 26 1.28 -3.07 9.66
C GLN A 26 1.63 -2.27 10.93
N MET A 27 2.39 -1.18 10.82
CA MET A 27 2.72 -0.33 11.96
C MET A 27 1.48 0.35 12.55
N THR A 28 0.52 0.70 11.69
CA THR A 28 -0.67 1.45 12.05
C THR A 28 -1.76 0.55 12.65
N THR A 29 -2.01 -0.61 12.04
CA THR A 29 -3.11 -1.52 12.43
C THR A 29 -2.64 -2.69 13.30
N ARG A 30 -1.33 -2.92 13.39
CA ARG A 30 -0.67 -4.11 13.96
C ARG A 30 -1.01 -5.41 13.25
N GLU A 31 -1.52 -5.32 12.03
CA GLU A 31 -2.01 -6.46 11.24
C GLU A 31 -1.50 -6.38 9.81
N ILE A 32 -1.39 -7.53 9.15
CA ILE A 32 -0.90 -7.61 7.78
C ILE A 32 -2.09 -7.33 6.85
N PRO A 33 -1.94 -6.52 5.78
CA PRO A 33 -3.05 -6.19 4.86
C PRO A 33 -3.59 -7.41 4.08
N THR A 34 -2.92 -8.55 4.18
CA THR A 34 -3.24 -9.81 3.52
C THR A 34 -3.12 -10.97 4.52
N ALA A 35 -4.05 -11.92 4.42
CA ALA A 35 -4.06 -13.13 5.25
C ALA A 35 -3.36 -14.32 4.58
N ALA A 36 -2.80 -14.12 3.39
CA ALA A 36 -2.24 -15.18 2.58
C ALA A 36 -0.96 -15.77 3.20
N LYS A 37 -0.92 -17.11 3.27
CA LYS A 37 0.19 -17.88 3.88
C LYS A 37 1.18 -18.43 2.84
N SER A 38 0.92 -18.18 1.56
CA SER A 38 1.72 -18.67 0.43
C SER A 38 1.68 -17.66 -0.71
N HIS A 39 2.73 -17.65 -1.55
CA HIS A 39 2.80 -16.80 -2.75
C HIS A 39 1.60 -17.00 -3.69
N TYR A 40 1.12 -18.23 -3.83
CA TYR A 40 -0.06 -18.52 -4.64
C TYR A 40 -1.33 -17.87 -4.06
N GLN A 41 -1.51 -17.94 -2.74
CA GLN A 41 -2.65 -17.32 -2.07
C GLN A 41 -2.58 -15.79 -2.13
N LEU A 42 -1.37 -15.21 -2.02
CA LEU A 42 -1.16 -13.77 -2.19
C LEU A 42 -1.58 -13.32 -3.60
N LEU A 43 -1.13 -14.05 -4.62
CA LEU A 43 -1.47 -13.74 -6.01
C LEU A 43 -2.97 -13.89 -6.27
N GLN A 44 -3.57 -14.97 -5.77
CA GLN A 44 -5.01 -15.22 -5.90
C GLN A 44 -5.83 -14.13 -5.20
N GLU A 45 -5.47 -13.78 -3.96
CA GLU A 45 -6.14 -12.71 -3.21
C GLU A 45 -6.02 -11.37 -3.95
N HIS A 46 -4.85 -11.04 -4.48
CA HIS A 46 -4.66 -9.84 -5.27
C HIS A 46 -5.49 -9.83 -6.56
N GLN A 47 -5.50 -10.94 -7.31
CA GLN A 47 -6.31 -11.07 -8.53
C GLN A 47 -7.81 -10.96 -8.26
N THR A 48 -8.28 -11.54 -7.15
CA THR A 48 -9.68 -11.41 -6.72
C THR A 48 -10.00 -9.95 -6.41
N ARG A 49 -9.16 -9.26 -5.63
CA ARG A 49 -9.36 -7.83 -5.30
C ARG A 49 -9.32 -6.93 -6.54
N LEU A 50 -8.45 -7.22 -7.53
CA LEU A 50 -8.43 -6.54 -8.82
C LEU A 50 -9.75 -6.73 -9.59
N ARG A 51 -10.29 -7.96 -9.63
CA ARG A 51 -11.57 -8.26 -10.31
C ARG A 51 -12.75 -7.58 -9.63
N GLU A 52 -12.77 -7.59 -8.31
CA GLU A 52 -13.83 -7.02 -7.50
C GLU A 52 -13.69 -5.49 -7.34
N LYS A 53 -12.56 -4.92 -7.76
CA LYS A 53 -12.18 -3.51 -7.53
C LYS A 53 -12.23 -3.13 -6.05
N THR A 54 -11.89 -4.07 -5.19
CA THR A 54 -11.95 -3.90 -3.72
C THR A 54 -10.59 -3.46 -3.21
N GLU A 55 -10.45 -2.18 -2.88
CA GLU A 55 -9.17 -1.63 -2.41
C GLU A 55 -8.72 -2.27 -1.09
N ILE A 56 -7.41 -2.45 -0.94
CA ILE A 56 -6.80 -3.06 0.25
C ILE A 56 -7.08 -2.21 1.51
N CYS A 57 -7.28 -0.90 1.35
CA CYS A 57 -7.43 0.06 2.42
C CYS A 57 -8.85 0.25 2.97
N SER A 58 -9.83 -0.56 2.58
CA SER A 58 -11.19 -0.50 3.16
C SER A 58 -11.27 -1.04 4.60
N ASP A 59 -10.15 -1.11 5.31
CA ASP A 59 -10.06 -1.72 6.63
C ASP A 59 -10.66 -0.78 7.70
N PRO A 60 -11.68 -1.21 8.46
CA PRO A 60 -12.31 -0.38 9.49
C PRO A 60 -11.33 0.06 10.59
N ARG A 61 -10.18 -0.60 10.75
CA ARG A 61 -9.13 -0.22 11.71
C ARG A 61 -8.43 1.09 11.32
N LEU A 62 -8.40 1.44 10.04
CA LEU A 62 -7.86 2.71 9.56
C LEU A 62 -8.75 3.91 9.91
N SER A 63 -10.01 3.69 10.32
CA SER A 63 -10.93 4.76 10.73
C SER A 63 -10.48 5.54 11.97
N LYS A 64 -9.60 4.96 12.79
CA LYS A 64 -9.10 5.58 14.03
C LYS A 64 -7.76 6.30 13.86
N VAL A 65 -7.25 6.35 12.64
CA VAL A 65 -5.92 6.88 12.31
C VAL A 65 -6.05 8.33 11.84
N ASP A 66 -4.99 9.13 12.00
CA ASP A 66 -4.91 10.47 11.41
C ASP A 66 -5.28 10.43 9.92
N SER A 67 -6.07 11.41 9.48
CA SER A 67 -6.63 11.46 8.13
C SER A 67 -5.55 11.54 7.05
N ASN A 68 -4.41 12.20 7.32
CA ASN A 68 -3.31 12.30 6.36
C ASN A 68 -2.54 10.98 6.29
N LEU A 69 -2.34 10.29 7.41
CA LEU A 69 -1.72 8.96 7.39
C LEU A 69 -2.61 7.94 6.67
N LYS A 70 -3.93 8.01 6.89
CA LYS A 70 -4.89 7.16 6.17
C LYS A 70 -4.84 7.41 4.65
N ASP A 71 -4.90 8.66 4.21
CA ASP A 71 -4.83 9.03 2.78
C ASP A 71 -3.50 8.58 2.14
N LEU A 72 -2.38 8.72 2.86
CA LEU A 72 -1.09 8.21 2.40
C LEU A 72 -1.12 6.69 2.20
N ILE A 73 -1.62 5.93 3.19
CA ILE A 73 -1.73 4.47 3.12
C ILE A 73 -2.66 4.05 1.97
N GLU A 74 -3.77 4.76 1.75
CA GLU A 74 -4.72 4.53 0.65
C GLU A 74 -4.09 4.73 -0.73
N ARG A 75 -3.24 5.75 -0.89
CA ARG A 75 -2.53 6.03 -2.15
C ARG A 75 -1.44 5.02 -2.45
N LEU A 76 -0.70 4.58 -1.43
CA LEU A 76 0.38 3.62 -1.60
C LEU A 76 -0.16 2.18 -1.80
N GLY A 77 -1.35 1.89 -1.29
CA GLY A 77 -2.00 0.57 -1.34
C GLY A 77 -2.96 0.38 -2.52
N LYS A 78 -2.84 1.18 -3.59
CA LYS A 78 -3.63 0.98 -4.82
C LYS A 78 -3.31 -0.39 -5.45
N LEU A 79 -4.31 -1.00 -6.07
CA LEU A 79 -4.19 -2.35 -6.63
C LEU A 79 -3.37 -2.38 -7.92
N SER A 80 -3.44 -1.31 -8.73
CA SER A 80 -2.68 -1.22 -9.96
C SER A 80 -1.34 -0.52 -9.68
N PRO A 81 -0.20 -1.10 -10.08
CA PRO A 81 1.10 -0.45 -9.92
C PRO A 81 1.17 0.88 -10.68
N GLU A 82 0.46 1.03 -11.80
CA GLU A 82 0.40 2.31 -12.53
C GLU A 82 -0.27 3.44 -11.76
N GLU A 83 -1.08 3.11 -10.75
CA GLU A 83 -1.74 4.08 -9.87
C GLU A 83 -0.90 4.39 -8.63
N HIS A 84 0.21 3.67 -8.42
CA HIS A 84 1.10 3.97 -7.30
C HIS A 84 1.82 5.31 -7.54
N PRO A 85 1.87 6.18 -6.53
CA PRO A 85 2.75 7.33 -6.59
C PRO A 85 4.21 6.87 -6.64
N SER A 86 5.09 7.68 -7.24
CA SER A 86 6.52 7.48 -7.06
C SER A 86 6.92 7.72 -5.60
N ALA A 87 8.08 7.19 -5.18
CA ALA A 87 8.60 7.45 -3.83
C ALA A 87 8.73 8.96 -3.53
N ALA A 88 9.13 9.76 -4.52
CA ALA A 88 9.20 11.22 -4.37
C ALA A 88 7.81 11.84 -4.13
N GLN A 89 6.79 11.42 -4.88
CA GLN A 89 5.41 11.87 -4.70
C GLN A 89 4.83 11.45 -3.35
N ALA A 90 5.18 10.25 -2.88
CA ALA A 90 4.79 9.77 -1.55
C ALA A 90 5.41 10.63 -0.43
N LEU A 91 6.67 11.02 -0.57
CA LEU A 91 7.36 11.88 0.41
C LEU A 91 6.83 13.32 0.42
N SER A 92 6.30 13.82 -0.69
CA SER A 92 5.61 15.12 -0.75
C SER A 92 4.20 15.13 -0.15
N HIS A 93 3.79 14.05 0.53
CA HIS A 93 2.46 13.97 1.12
C HIS A 93 2.34 14.85 2.39
N PRO A 94 1.18 15.51 2.62
CA PRO A 94 0.93 16.33 3.83
C PRO A 94 1.09 15.62 5.18
N PHE A 95 1.27 14.30 5.17
CA PHE A 95 1.64 13.54 6.36
C PHE A 95 3.06 13.90 6.82
N PHE A 96 4.00 14.08 5.89
CA PHE A 96 5.40 14.34 6.19
C PHE A 96 5.68 15.81 6.49
N ASP A 97 4.87 16.75 6.00
CA ASP A 97 4.99 18.20 6.30
C ASP A 97 4.87 18.50 7.82
N ARG A 98 4.15 17.66 8.56
CA ARG A 98 4.02 17.77 10.02
C ARG A 98 5.20 17.19 10.78
N VAL A 99 5.98 16.30 10.15
CA VAL A 99 7.08 15.56 10.74
C VAL A 99 8.42 16.25 10.46
N PHE A 100 8.54 16.87 9.29
CA PHE A 100 9.69 17.67 8.87
C PHE A 100 9.23 19.11 8.59
N PRO A 101 9.16 19.98 9.60
CA PRO A 101 8.94 21.40 9.34
C PRO A 101 10.07 21.89 8.42
N HIS A 102 9.70 22.42 7.26
CA HIS A 102 10.63 23.15 6.40
C HIS A 102 11.07 24.42 7.16
N GLU A 103 12.30 24.42 7.68
CA GLU A 103 13.01 25.64 8.09
C GLU A 103 13.39 26.48 6.87
#